data_AF-A1CX36-F1
#
_entry.id   AF-A1CX36-F1
#
_cell.length_a   1.000
_cell.length_b   1.000
_cell.length_c   1.000
_cell.angle_alpha   90.00
_cell.angle_beta   90.00
_cell.angle_gamma   90.00
#
_symmetry.space_group_name_H-M   'P 1'
#
loop_
_entity.id
_entity.type
_entity.pdbx_description
1 polymer ?
#
loop_
_entity_poly.entity_id
_entity_poly.type
_entity_poly.pdbx_seq_one_letter_code
_entity_poly.pdbx_strand_id
1 'polypeptide(L)'
;MGVNLCAQLGEDRQSEIVKIFKEIGSTYSSQRGIWTAPLVRLRRRKLVSKLNALLTGFISETFEEVKRTPQTKESTRLGSRSILTLMLQDANELTPAIMDRTCDQLKSFLFAGHDTTSILLQWALYELSRTPRAMDAVRRELDSIFGPDTSPRSVSNILLSEDGTALLSKLRYTSAVIKETLRLYPPSGSARYAERGSRLTLRLPTGRVYCVDGLVLYNCATIIQRDETVYGESKDEFVPERWLQDNELNMHLSQYRDHDCYREARFAGPASAWRPFERGPRNCIGQELAMIEARLILASVVRRYDFSKVGLGEIAIDENGQPALNSHGQYETKSKLYNVITSLPPRPAFAFCWLTSSVKDVTGDSKTHRWDENEREAKRNSV
;
A
#
# COMPACT_ATOMS: atom_id res chain seq x y z
N MET A 1 2.06 10.85 -16.03
CA MET A 1 1.23 11.77 -16.84
C MET A 1 1.53 13.24 -16.60
N GLY A 2 2.12 13.65 -15.47
CA GLY A 2 2.53 15.05 -15.28
C GLY A 2 1.37 16.02 -15.01
N VAL A 3 0.15 15.50 -14.84
CA VAL A 3 -1.06 16.27 -14.56
C VAL A 3 -1.66 15.84 -13.23
N ASN A 4 -2.31 16.78 -12.54
CA ASN A 4 -3.05 16.49 -11.33
C ASN A 4 -4.44 15.94 -11.68
N LEU A 5 -4.69 14.68 -11.34
CA LEU A 5 -5.96 14.01 -11.59
C LEU A 5 -7.01 14.24 -10.50
N CYS A 6 -6.64 14.99 -9.44
CA CYS A 6 -7.47 15.29 -8.29
C CYS A 6 -8.03 14.04 -7.57
N ALA A 7 -7.31 12.92 -7.61
CA ALA A 7 -7.75 11.63 -7.08
C ALA A 7 -8.07 11.66 -5.57
N GLN A 8 -7.44 12.58 -4.84
CA GLN A 8 -7.59 12.83 -3.40
C GLN A 8 -8.80 13.70 -3.03
N LEU A 9 -9.44 14.35 -4.00
CA LEU A 9 -10.60 15.21 -3.75
C LEU A 9 -11.91 14.39 -3.74
N GLY A 10 -13.01 15.03 -3.37
CA GLY A 10 -14.36 14.47 -3.50
C GLY A 10 -14.65 14.02 -4.94
N GLU A 11 -15.53 13.03 -5.10
CA GLU A 11 -15.83 12.39 -6.40
C GLU A 11 -16.25 13.41 -7.46
N ASP A 12 -16.98 14.46 -7.08
CA ASP A 12 -17.39 15.58 -7.93
C ASP A 12 -16.20 16.32 -8.56
N ARG A 13 -15.07 16.42 -7.85
CA ARG A 13 -13.85 17.13 -8.27
C ARG A 13 -12.77 16.22 -8.86
N GLN A 14 -12.99 14.90 -8.87
CA GLN A 14 -12.06 13.96 -9.49
C GLN A 14 -12.12 14.04 -11.01
N SER A 15 -10.98 13.87 -11.66
CA SER A 15 -10.93 13.75 -13.13
C SER A 15 -11.75 12.56 -13.63
N GLU A 16 -12.27 12.66 -14.85
CA GLU A 16 -12.98 11.55 -15.51
C GLU A 16 -12.12 10.29 -15.60
N ILE A 17 -10.80 10.43 -15.77
CA ILE A 17 -9.86 9.30 -15.77
C ILE A 17 -9.95 8.51 -14.47
N VAL A 18 -9.90 9.19 -13.32
CA VAL A 18 -9.97 8.53 -11.99
C VAL A 18 -11.32 7.84 -11.79
N LYS A 19 -12.41 8.50 -12.17
CA LYS A 19 -13.77 7.93 -12.05
C LYS A 19 -13.90 6.66 -12.90
N ILE A 20 -13.50 6.71 -14.17
CA ILE A 20 -13.54 5.56 -15.08
C ILE A 20 -12.63 4.44 -14.56
N PHE A 21 -11.43 4.79 -14.06
CA PHE A 21 -10.49 3.81 -13.52
C PHE A 21 -11.06 3.06 -12.32
N LYS A 22 -11.64 3.79 -11.34
CA LYS A 22 -12.34 3.19 -10.20
C LYS A 22 -13.55 2.34 -10.64
N GLU A 23 -14.31 2.81 -11.61
CA GLU A 23 -15.45 2.07 -12.16
C GLU A 23 -15.00 0.76 -12.82
N ILE A 24 -13.92 0.77 -13.62
CA ILE A 24 -13.32 -0.43 -14.20
C ILE A 24 -12.96 -1.43 -13.09
N GLY A 25 -12.25 -0.98 -12.06
CA GLY A 25 -11.87 -1.81 -10.90
C GLY A 25 -13.08 -2.46 -10.22
N SER A 26 -14.16 -1.69 -10.01
CA SER A 26 -15.40 -2.19 -9.39
C SER A 26 -16.05 -3.34 -10.16
N THR A 27 -15.83 -3.42 -11.48
CA THR A 27 -16.37 -4.53 -12.28
C THR A 27 -15.69 -5.86 -12.00
N TYR A 28 -14.51 -5.89 -11.38
CA TYR A 28 -13.78 -7.10 -11.02
C TYR A 28 -14.07 -7.58 -9.59
N SER A 29 -14.48 -6.67 -8.69
CA SER A 29 -14.85 -7.01 -7.31
C SER A 29 -16.33 -7.38 -7.16
N SER A 30 -17.21 -6.96 -8.08
CA SER A 30 -18.59 -7.38 -8.05
C SER A 30 -18.70 -8.87 -8.41
N GLN A 31 -18.86 -9.74 -7.42
CA GLN A 31 -19.30 -11.12 -7.63
C GLN A 31 -20.68 -11.08 -8.29
N ARG A 32 -20.70 -11.18 -9.62
CA ARG A 32 -21.95 -11.32 -10.37
C ARG A 32 -21.90 -12.66 -11.08
N GLY A 33 -22.97 -13.45 -10.94
CA GLY A 33 -23.05 -14.81 -11.48
C GLY A 33 -22.80 -14.88 -13.00
N ILE A 34 -22.51 -16.08 -13.50
CA ILE A 34 -22.12 -16.38 -14.90
C ILE A 34 -23.02 -15.66 -15.93
N TRP A 35 -24.32 -15.55 -15.65
CA TRP A 35 -25.32 -14.90 -16.50
C TRP A 35 -25.10 -13.40 -16.75
N THR A 36 -24.43 -12.71 -15.84
CA THR A 36 -24.12 -11.28 -15.98
C THR A 36 -22.79 -11.01 -16.69
N ALA A 37 -21.99 -12.05 -16.92
CA ALA A 37 -20.65 -11.93 -17.49
C ALA A 37 -20.62 -11.21 -18.85
N PRO A 38 -21.58 -11.45 -19.79
CA PRO A 38 -21.61 -10.71 -21.06
C PRO A 38 -21.81 -9.21 -20.87
N LEU A 39 -22.75 -8.80 -20.00
CA LEU A 39 -23.03 -7.40 -19.70
C LEU A 39 -21.84 -6.72 -19.02
N VAL A 40 -21.19 -7.41 -18.08
CA VAL A 40 -19.97 -6.92 -17.42
C VAL A 40 -18.84 -6.74 -18.44
N ARG A 41 -18.65 -7.69 -19.37
CA ARG A 41 -17.66 -7.58 -20.46
C ARG A 41 -17.94 -6.38 -21.37
N LEU A 42 -19.20 -6.17 -21.74
CA LEU A 42 -19.61 -5.01 -22.55
C LEU A 42 -19.36 -3.69 -21.81
N ARG A 43 -19.70 -3.62 -20.52
CA ARG A 43 -19.42 -2.45 -19.67
C ARG A 43 -17.92 -2.16 -19.59
N ARG A 44 -17.09 -3.18 -19.33
CA ARG A 44 -15.62 -3.05 -19.33
C ARG A 44 -15.10 -2.52 -20.67
N ARG A 45 -15.58 -3.05 -21.79
CA ARG A 45 -15.19 -2.56 -23.13
C ARG A 45 -15.54 -1.09 -23.34
N LYS A 46 -16.75 -0.68 -22.95
CA LYS A 46 -17.16 0.74 -23.05
C LYS A 46 -16.29 1.65 -22.18
N LEU A 47 -16.01 1.25 -20.93
CA LEU A 47 -15.17 2.03 -20.02
C LEU A 47 -13.73 2.12 -20.51
N VAL A 48 -13.14 1.01 -20.97
CA VAL A 48 -11.79 1.00 -21.56
C VAL A 48 -11.74 1.87 -22.81
N SER A 49 -12.76 1.83 -23.67
CA SER A 49 -12.83 2.70 -24.85
C SER A 49 -12.89 4.18 -24.47
N LYS A 50 -13.67 4.54 -23.44
CA LYS A 50 -13.76 5.93 -22.93
C LYS A 50 -12.41 6.38 -22.35
N LEU A 51 -11.76 5.51 -21.57
CA LEU A 51 -10.45 5.77 -21.00
C LEU A 51 -9.39 5.95 -22.10
N ASN A 52 -9.39 5.08 -23.13
CA ASN A 52 -8.49 5.19 -24.27
C ASN A 52 -8.66 6.53 -24.98
N ALA A 53 -9.89 6.95 -25.26
CA ALA A 53 -10.15 8.23 -25.92
C ALA A 53 -9.57 9.42 -25.12
N LEU A 54 -9.72 9.42 -23.80
CA LEU A 54 -9.13 10.45 -22.94
C LEU A 54 -7.60 10.41 -22.95
N LEU A 55 -7.01 9.22 -22.79
CA LEU A 55 -5.56 9.05 -22.80
C LEU A 55 -4.95 9.44 -24.16
N THR A 56 -5.58 9.09 -25.27
CA THR A 56 -5.15 9.46 -26.62
C THR A 56 -5.10 10.98 -26.80
N GLY A 57 -6.08 11.70 -26.25
CA GLY A 57 -6.06 13.18 -26.20
C GLY A 57 -4.83 13.69 -25.47
N PHE A 58 -4.62 13.25 -24.22
CA PHE A 58 -3.47 13.65 -23.41
C PHE A 58 -2.11 13.31 -24.03
N ILE A 59 -2.00 12.13 -24.64
CA ILE A 59 -0.76 11.71 -25.30
C ILE A 59 -0.46 12.60 -26.50
N SER A 60 -1.48 12.90 -27.32
CA SER A 60 -1.33 13.79 -28.48
C SER A 60 -0.91 15.20 -28.05
N GLU A 61 -1.56 15.76 -27.03
CA GLU A 61 -1.22 17.08 -26.48
C GLU A 61 0.22 17.12 -25.95
N THR A 62 0.61 16.11 -25.16
CA THR A 62 1.97 16.03 -24.61
C THR A 62 3.03 15.85 -25.70
N PHE A 63 2.71 15.08 -26.75
CA PHE A 63 3.61 14.88 -27.88
C PHE A 63 3.88 16.18 -28.64
N GLU A 64 2.83 16.98 -28.88
CA GLU A 64 2.96 18.30 -29.51
C GLU A 64 3.77 19.26 -28.62
N GLU A 65 3.59 19.23 -27.30
CA GLU A 65 4.39 20.03 -26.36
C GLU A 65 5.87 19.65 -26.39
N VAL A 66 6.17 18.35 -26.41
CA VAL A 66 7.54 17.81 -26.52
C VAL A 66 8.20 18.25 -27.83
N LYS A 67 7.48 18.22 -28.96
CA LYS A 67 8.00 18.68 -30.26
C LYS A 67 8.25 20.19 -30.32
N ARG A 68 7.41 20.99 -29.67
CA ARG A 68 7.54 22.46 -29.65
C ARG A 68 8.68 22.94 -28.77
N THR A 69 9.05 22.17 -27.75
CA THR A 69 10.08 22.56 -26.78
C THR A 69 11.46 22.08 -27.25
N PRO A 70 12.40 22.98 -27.61
CA PRO A 70 13.75 22.58 -27.98
C PRO A 70 14.42 21.84 -26.83
N GLN A 71 14.92 20.63 -27.08
CA GLN A 71 15.69 19.87 -26.09
C GLN A 71 17.10 20.46 -25.94
N THR A 72 17.23 21.56 -25.20
CA THR A 72 18.53 21.98 -24.66
C THR A 72 18.82 21.20 -23.38
N LYS A 73 20.11 20.96 -23.06
CA LYS A 73 20.52 20.29 -21.80
C LYS A 73 20.03 21.02 -20.54
N GLU A 74 19.70 22.31 -20.65
CA GLU A 74 19.09 23.14 -19.59
C GLU A 74 17.57 22.92 -19.48
N SER A 75 16.88 22.78 -20.62
CA SER A 75 15.45 22.42 -20.71
C SER A 75 15.15 21.06 -20.07
N THR A 76 16.06 20.09 -20.11
CA THR A 76 15.91 18.79 -19.43
C THR A 76 16.13 18.84 -17.90
N ARG A 77 16.73 19.92 -17.38
CA ARG A 77 16.83 20.17 -15.93
C ARG A 77 15.58 20.87 -15.37
N LEU A 78 14.93 21.71 -16.17
CA LEU A 78 13.77 22.54 -15.78
C LEU A 78 12.41 22.06 -16.33
N GLY A 79 12.40 21.17 -17.34
CA GLY A 79 11.21 20.67 -18.01
C GLY A 79 10.50 19.55 -17.24
N SER A 80 9.22 19.34 -17.56
CA SER A 80 8.37 18.32 -16.93
C SER A 80 8.97 16.93 -17.07
N ARG A 81 9.51 16.36 -15.98
CA ARG A 81 10.04 14.98 -15.92
C ARG A 81 8.95 13.95 -15.74
N SER A 82 7.83 14.14 -16.43
CA SER A 82 6.74 13.17 -16.36
C SER A 82 7.11 11.91 -17.14
N ILE A 83 6.67 10.74 -16.66
CA ILE A 83 6.86 9.47 -17.39
C ILE A 83 6.35 9.56 -18.82
N LEU A 84 5.25 10.29 -19.07
CA LEU A 84 4.69 10.44 -20.40
C LEU A 84 5.62 11.26 -21.32
N THR A 85 6.16 12.35 -20.79
CA THR A 85 7.14 13.18 -21.50
C THR A 85 8.38 12.37 -21.87
N LEU A 86 8.93 11.60 -20.90
CA LEU A 86 10.09 10.74 -21.12
C LEU A 86 9.82 9.62 -22.14
N MET A 87 8.61 9.06 -22.17
CA MET A 87 8.24 8.04 -23.16
C MET A 87 8.15 8.57 -24.60
N LEU A 88 7.87 9.87 -24.75
CA LEU A 88 7.65 10.52 -26.05
C LEU A 88 8.88 11.30 -26.55
N GLN A 89 9.87 11.54 -25.68
CA GLN A 89 11.01 12.43 -25.96
C GLN A 89 11.83 12.04 -27.20
N ASP A 90 11.91 10.74 -27.50
CA ASP A 90 12.71 10.18 -28.60
C ASP A 90 11.84 9.80 -29.81
N ALA A 91 10.53 10.08 -29.77
CA ALA A 91 9.61 9.74 -30.84
C ALA A 91 9.52 10.86 -31.88
N ASN A 92 9.92 10.55 -33.13
CA ASN A 92 9.80 11.49 -34.25
C ASN A 92 8.34 11.67 -34.70
N GLU A 93 7.53 10.62 -34.61
CA GLU A 93 6.13 10.61 -35.04
C GLU A 93 5.27 9.79 -34.08
N LEU A 94 4.02 10.23 -33.90
CA LEU A 94 3.05 9.55 -33.05
C LEU A 94 2.28 8.50 -33.87
N THR A 95 2.96 7.40 -34.20
CA THR A 95 2.34 6.28 -34.92
C THR A 95 1.24 5.62 -34.08
N PRO A 96 0.26 4.92 -34.69
CA PRO A 96 -0.75 4.15 -33.96
C PRO A 96 -0.15 3.16 -32.96
N ALA A 97 0.98 2.53 -33.31
CA ALA A 97 1.67 1.60 -32.42
C ALA A 97 2.29 2.29 -31.19
N ILE A 98 2.86 3.49 -31.35
CA ILE A 98 3.38 4.28 -30.22
C ILE A 98 2.22 4.74 -29.33
N MET A 99 1.13 5.21 -29.93
CA MET A 99 -0.09 5.61 -29.21
C MET A 99 -0.64 4.47 -28.35
N ASP A 100 -0.87 3.30 -28.94
CA ASP A 100 -1.44 2.14 -28.23
C ASP A 100 -0.53 1.68 -27.09
N ARG A 101 0.78 1.53 -27.36
CA ARG A 101 1.75 1.14 -26.31
C ARG A 101 1.79 2.17 -25.19
N THR A 102 1.75 3.46 -25.51
CA THR A 102 1.77 4.53 -24.51
C THR A 102 0.50 4.50 -23.66
N CYS A 103 -0.67 4.35 -24.28
CA CYS A 103 -1.94 4.14 -23.59
C CYS A 103 -1.87 2.96 -22.60
N ASP A 104 -1.35 1.81 -23.03
CA ASP A 104 -1.29 0.61 -22.20
C ASP A 104 -0.31 0.73 -21.03
N GLN A 105 0.83 1.38 -21.24
CA GLN A 105 1.78 1.67 -20.16
C GLN A 105 1.20 2.66 -19.14
N LEU A 106 0.52 3.73 -19.60
CA LEU A 106 -0.11 4.69 -18.68
C LEU A 106 -1.16 4.03 -17.79
N LYS A 107 -2.03 3.17 -18.35
CA LYS A 107 -2.99 2.38 -17.56
C LYS A 107 -2.29 1.48 -16.55
N SER A 108 -1.20 0.82 -16.98
CA SER A 108 -0.42 -0.07 -16.13
C SER A 108 0.21 0.67 -14.96
N PHE A 109 0.77 1.86 -15.18
CA PHE A 109 1.35 2.68 -14.12
C PHE A 109 0.31 3.28 -13.18
N LEU A 110 -0.85 3.71 -13.70
CA LEU A 110 -1.98 4.14 -12.87
C LEU A 110 -2.45 3.02 -11.94
N PHE A 111 -2.55 1.80 -12.45
CA PHE A 111 -2.91 0.65 -11.65
C PHE A 111 -1.84 0.29 -10.62
N ALA A 112 -0.58 0.19 -11.03
CA ALA A 112 0.50 -0.25 -10.16
C ALA A 112 0.80 0.74 -9.04
N GLY A 113 0.80 2.04 -9.32
CA GLY A 113 1.25 3.09 -8.39
C GLY A 113 0.19 3.65 -7.45
N HIS A 114 -1.11 3.39 -7.69
CA HIS A 114 -2.18 4.00 -6.90
C HIS A 114 -2.51 3.22 -5.62
N ASP A 115 -3.02 1.99 -5.77
CA ASP A 115 -3.55 1.23 -4.62
C ASP A 115 -2.42 0.70 -3.72
N THR A 116 -1.28 0.31 -4.29
CA THR A 116 -0.17 -0.28 -3.53
C THR A 116 0.42 0.70 -2.52
N THR A 117 0.75 1.92 -2.95
CA THR A 117 1.25 3.00 -2.07
C THR A 117 0.17 3.45 -1.07
N SER A 118 -1.09 3.52 -1.50
CA SER A 118 -2.20 3.87 -0.61
C SER A 118 -2.41 2.85 0.51
N ILE A 119 -2.33 1.55 0.21
CA ILE A 119 -2.41 0.46 1.20
C ILE A 119 -1.23 0.55 2.18
N LEU A 120 -0.01 0.75 1.67
CA LEU A 120 1.17 0.97 2.50
C LEU A 120 0.95 2.13 3.49
N LEU A 121 0.50 3.29 3.01
CA LEU A 121 0.30 4.46 3.85
C LEU A 121 -0.80 4.24 4.90
N GLN A 122 -1.89 3.58 4.54
CA GLN A 122 -2.97 3.26 5.49
C GLN A 122 -2.47 2.39 6.64
N TRP A 123 -1.72 1.33 6.33
CA TRP A 123 -1.14 0.45 7.35
C TRP A 123 -0.04 1.14 8.16
N ALA A 124 0.80 1.97 7.53
CA ALA A 124 1.83 2.71 8.24
C ALA A 124 1.23 3.67 9.26
N LEU A 125 0.19 4.42 8.87
CA LEU A 125 -0.52 5.33 9.77
C LEU A 125 -1.25 4.55 10.88
N TYR A 126 -1.83 3.40 10.57
CA TYR A 126 -2.47 2.53 11.57
C TYR A 126 -1.45 2.03 12.60
N GLU A 127 -0.35 1.43 12.17
CA GLU A 127 0.68 0.90 13.07
C GLU A 127 1.34 2.01 13.91
N LEU A 128 1.63 3.17 13.30
CA LEU A 128 2.13 4.32 14.04
C LEU A 128 1.13 4.81 15.10
N SER A 129 -0.16 4.89 14.77
CA SER A 129 -1.20 5.35 15.70
C SER A 129 -1.33 4.49 16.96
N ARG A 130 -0.96 3.20 16.86
CA ARG A 130 -1.01 2.25 17.98
C ARG A 130 0.37 1.94 18.57
N THR A 131 1.45 2.55 18.10
CA THR A 131 2.82 2.25 18.55
C THR A 131 3.53 3.54 18.96
N PRO A 132 3.33 4.02 20.21
CA PRO A 132 3.85 5.30 20.67
C PRO A 132 5.35 5.48 20.47
N ARG A 133 6.16 4.45 20.79
CA ARG A 133 7.62 4.51 20.60
C ARG A 133 8.01 4.85 19.17
N ALA A 134 7.30 4.27 18.19
CA ALA A 134 7.61 4.43 16.78
C ALA A 134 7.11 5.77 16.26
N MET A 135 5.93 6.22 16.72
CA MET A 135 5.42 7.55 16.44
C MET A 135 6.39 8.63 16.95
N ASP A 136 6.84 8.51 18.20
CA ASP A 136 7.77 9.46 18.82
C ASP A 136 9.14 9.48 18.13
N ALA A 137 9.65 8.31 17.73
CA ALA A 137 10.91 8.20 17.00
C ALA A 137 10.83 8.82 15.59
N VAL A 138 9.73 8.59 14.85
CA VAL A 138 9.49 9.25 13.56
C VAL A 138 9.39 10.76 13.74
N ARG A 139 8.61 11.24 14.72
CA ARG A 139 8.45 12.68 14.96
C ARG A 139 9.78 13.35 15.29
N ARG A 140 10.57 12.79 16.21
CA ARG A 140 11.92 13.30 16.53
C ARG A 140 12.86 13.33 15.34
N GLU A 141 12.89 12.25 14.54
CA GLU A 141 13.68 12.22 13.31
C GLU A 141 13.29 13.38 12.39
N LEU A 142 11.98 13.52 12.12
CA LEU A 142 11.46 14.53 11.22
C LEU A 142 11.67 15.96 11.75
N ASP A 143 11.51 16.18 13.05
CA ASP A 143 11.75 17.48 13.68
C ASP A 143 13.22 17.88 13.59
N SER A 144 14.15 16.93 13.73
CA SER A 144 15.59 17.20 13.57
C SER A 144 15.99 17.60 12.15
N ILE A 145 15.25 17.12 11.14
CA ILE A 145 15.55 17.34 9.71
C ILE A 145 14.83 18.57 9.16
N PHE A 146 13.55 18.73 9.52
CA PHE A 146 12.66 19.73 8.92
C PHE A 146 12.35 20.91 9.85
N GLY A 147 12.79 20.86 11.10
CA GLY A 147 12.54 21.91 12.10
C GLY A 147 11.06 22.01 12.52
N PRO A 148 10.69 23.10 13.23
CA PRO A 148 9.40 23.21 13.90
C PRO A 148 8.22 23.52 12.97
N ASP A 149 8.45 23.95 11.73
CA ASP A 149 7.36 24.17 10.77
C ASP A 149 6.85 22.82 10.22
N THR A 150 5.65 22.43 10.67
CA THR A 150 4.98 21.18 10.32
C THR A 150 4.13 21.29 9.05
N SER A 151 4.17 22.40 8.32
CA SER A 151 3.45 22.55 7.06
C SER A 151 4.04 21.65 5.97
N PRO A 152 3.21 21.01 5.12
CA PRO A 152 3.71 20.27 3.96
C PRO A 152 4.55 21.14 3.00
N ARG A 153 4.30 22.45 2.98
CA ARG A 153 5.09 23.41 2.19
C ARG A 153 6.52 23.50 2.69
N SER A 154 6.74 23.55 4.01
CA SER A 154 8.08 23.55 4.60
C SER A 154 8.86 22.29 4.22
N VAL A 155 8.25 21.11 4.37
CA VAL A 155 8.85 19.83 3.95
C VAL A 155 9.24 19.88 2.47
N SER A 156 8.32 20.31 1.60
CA SER A 156 8.58 20.42 0.17
C SER A 156 9.73 21.39 -0.14
N ASN A 157 9.79 22.54 0.51
CA ASN A 157 10.84 23.54 0.26
C ASN A 157 12.22 23.01 0.67
N ILE A 158 12.31 22.36 1.83
CA ILE A 158 13.57 21.77 2.33
C ILE A 158 14.04 20.65 1.40
N LEU A 159 13.12 19.80 0.92
CA LEU A 159 13.49 18.68 0.05
C LEU A 159 13.77 19.08 -1.41
N LEU A 160 13.33 20.26 -1.82
CA LEU A 160 13.68 20.85 -3.12
C LEU A 160 14.95 21.72 -3.06
N SER A 161 15.55 21.89 -1.88
CA SER A 161 16.87 22.52 -1.73
C SER A 161 17.99 21.66 -2.32
N GLU A 162 19.17 22.24 -2.50
CA GLU A 162 20.34 21.52 -3.04
C GLU A 162 20.69 20.25 -2.24
N ASP A 163 20.50 20.29 -0.92
CA ASP A 163 20.77 19.17 -0.01
C ASP A 163 19.59 18.19 0.11
N GLY A 164 18.45 18.44 -0.55
CA GLY A 164 17.21 17.70 -0.35
C GLY A 164 17.33 16.19 -0.58
N THR A 165 18.14 15.77 -1.56
CA THR A 165 18.42 14.35 -1.82
C THR A 165 19.23 13.72 -0.67
N ALA A 166 20.19 14.45 -0.11
CA ALA A 166 20.96 13.99 1.04
C ALA A 166 20.06 13.92 2.30
N LEU A 167 19.16 14.89 2.49
CA LEU A 167 18.20 14.89 3.60
C LEU A 167 17.21 13.72 3.51
N LEU A 168 16.74 13.36 2.31
CA LEU A 168 15.90 12.17 2.11
C LEU A 168 16.59 10.88 2.60
N SER A 169 17.91 10.78 2.45
CA SER A 169 18.69 9.63 2.93
C SER A 169 18.81 9.55 4.45
N LYS A 170 18.57 10.67 5.16
CA LYS A 170 18.59 10.76 6.63
C LYS A 170 17.29 10.30 7.29
N LEU A 171 16.23 10.06 6.52
CA LEU A 171 14.93 9.53 6.99
C LEU A 171 15.02 8.02 7.28
N ARG A 172 15.95 7.61 8.15
CA ARG A 172 16.32 6.21 8.41
C ARG A 172 15.22 5.47 9.17
N TYR A 173 14.71 6.05 10.24
CA TYR A 173 13.61 5.48 11.03
C TYR A 173 12.30 5.51 10.25
N THR A 174 12.00 6.59 9.52
CA THR A 174 10.83 6.65 8.62
C THR A 174 10.92 5.56 7.54
N SER A 175 12.12 5.30 6.99
CA SER A 175 12.34 4.19 6.05
C SER A 175 12.15 2.83 6.72
N ALA A 176 12.59 2.67 7.96
CA ALA A 176 12.41 1.45 8.75
C ALA A 176 10.92 1.16 9.00
N VAL A 177 10.12 2.18 9.32
CA VAL A 177 8.66 2.10 9.44
C VAL A 177 8.01 1.62 8.13
N ILE A 178 8.42 2.19 6.99
CA ILE A 178 7.91 1.77 5.68
C ILE A 178 8.26 0.31 5.40
N LYS A 179 9.52 -0.09 5.64
CA LYS A 179 9.97 -1.47 5.43
C LYS A 179 9.23 -2.47 6.30
N GLU A 180 8.97 -2.13 7.56
CA GLU A 180 8.24 -3.00 8.48
C GLU A 180 6.76 -3.08 8.14
N THR A 181 6.17 -1.96 7.72
CA THR A 181 4.79 -1.94 7.22
C THR A 181 4.65 -2.86 6.01
N LEU A 182 5.58 -2.79 5.05
CA LEU A 182 5.59 -3.66 3.88
C LEU A 182 5.88 -5.14 4.23
N ARG A 183 6.58 -5.40 5.33
CA ARG A 183 6.84 -6.75 5.84
C ARG A 183 5.53 -7.38 6.35
N LEU A 184 4.83 -6.68 7.23
CA LEU A 184 3.57 -7.16 7.80
C LEU A 184 2.41 -7.09 6.80
N TYR A 185 2.36 -6.07 5.97
CA TYR A 185 1.20 -5.78 5.12
C TYR A 185 1.63 -5.58 3.65
N PRO A 186 2.22 -6.61 3.00
CA PRO A 186 2.56 -6.52 1.59
C PRO A 186 1.27 -6.31 0.76
N PRO A 187 1.18 -5.25 -0.07
CA PRO A 187 -0.04 -4.96 -0.82
C PRO A 187 -0.42 -6.01 -1.87
N SER A 188 0.54 -6.82 -2.30
CA SER A 188 0.34 -7.80 -3.39
C SER A 188 1.29 -8.99 -3.27
N GLY A 189 0.93 -10.08 -3.95
CA GLY A 189 1.78 -11.26 -4.18
C GLY A 189 1.95 -11.51 -5.68
N SER A 190 2.85 -12.43 -6.05
CA SER A 190 3.09 -12.75 -7.46
C SER A 190 2.81 -14.21 -7.79
N ALA A 191 2.26 -14.44 -8.99
CA ALA A 191 2.06 -15.77 -9.55
C ALA A 191 2.96 -15.99 -10.76
N ARG A 192 3.44 -17.23 -10.94
CA ARG A 192 4.18 -17.67 -12.14
C ARG A 192 3.63 -19.00 -12.60
N TYR A 193 3.32 -19.11 -13.88
CA TYR A 193 2.99 -20.40 -14.48
C TYR A 193 4.29 -21.08 -14.93
N ALA A 194 4.53 -22.28 -14.44
CA ALA A 194 5.60 -23.14 -14.92
C ALA A 194 5.08 -23.86 -16.18
N GLU A 195 5.63 -23.50 -17.33
CA GLU A 195 5.19 -24.07 -18.61
C GLU A 195 5.43 -25.58 -18.66
N ARG A 196 4.52 -26.33 -19.30
CA ARG A 196 4.71 -27.78 -19.47
C ARG A 196 5.95 -28.02 -20.33
N GLY A 197 6.87 -28.83 -19.84
CA GLY A 197 8.15 -29.08 -20.50
C GLY A 197 9.25 -28.11 -20.10
N SER A 198 8.98 -27.14 -19.20
CA SER A 198 10.02 -26.25 -18.64
C SER A 198 11.04 -27.01 -17.79
N ARG A 199 10.66 -28.20 -17.29
CA ARG A 199 11.44 -29.03 -16.37
C ARG A 199 11.86 -28.26 -15.12
N LEU A 200 11.05 -27.28 -14.71
CA LEU A 200 11.31 -26.53 -13.50
C LEU A 200 11.11 -27.45 -12.30
N THR A 201 12.14 -27.56 -11.46
CA THR A 201 12.09 -28.38 -10.25
C THR A 201 12.28 -27.54 -8.99
N LEU A 202 11.50 -27.84 -7.95
CA LEU A 202 11.67 -27.28 -6.62
C LEU A 202 12.24 -28.35 -5.68
N ARG A 203 13.25 -27.99 -4.88
CA ARG A 203 13.77 -28.83 -3.80
C ARG A 203 13.23 -28.34 -2.47
N LEU A 204 12.54 -29.23 -1.75
CA LEU A 204 12.03 -28.95 -0.42
C LEU A 204 13.14 -29.08 0.64
N PRO A 205 12.97 -28.50 1.85
CA PRO A 205 13.90 -28.69 2.96
C PRO A 205 14.14 -30.16 3.32
N THR A 206 13.20 -31.05 3.04
CA THR A 206 13.32 -32.51 3.23
C THR A 206 14.23 -33.19 2.20
N GLY A 207 14.80 -32.45 1.25
CA GLY A 207 15.61 -32.97 0.16
C GLY A 207 14.82 -33.48 -1.04
N ARG A 208 13.49 -33.66 -0.92
CA ARG A 208 12.60 -34.08 -2.01
C ARG A 208 12.58 -33.06 -3.13
N VAL A 209 12.56 -33.55 -4.38
CA VAL A 209 12.53 -32.73 -5.59
C VAL A 209 11.19 -32.95 -6.31
N TYR A 210 10.51 -31.87 -6.65
CA TYR A 210 9.25 -31.88 -7.38
C TYR A 210 9.39 -31.16 -8.71
N CYS A 211 8.97 -31.80 -9.80
CA CYS A 211 8.72 -31.10 -11.06
C CYS A 211 7.40 -30.32 -10.92
N VAL A 212 7.43 -29.04 -11.25
CA VAL A 212 6.26 -28.15 -11.10
C VAL A 212 5.68 -27.72 -12.45
N ASP A 213 6.03 -28.42 -13.53
CA ASP A 213 5.47 -28.20 -14.85
C ASP A 213 3.93 -28.25 -14.84
N GLY A 214 3.31 -27.27 -15.49
CA GLY A 214 1.86 -27.11 -15.52
C GLY A 214 1.25 -26.53 -14.24
N LEU A 215 2.04 -26.19 -13.23
CA LEU A 215 1.55 -25.57 -11.99
C LEU A 215 1.69 -24.04 -12.02
N VAL A 216 0.78 -23.37 -11.31
CA VAL A 216 0.93 -21.95 -10.96
C VAL A 216 1.60 -21.87 -9.59
N LEU A 217 2.82 -21.35 -9.57
CA LEU A 217 3.56 -21.05 -8.35
C LEU A 217 3.13 -19.67 -7.86
N TYR A 218 2.54 -19.62 -6.66
CA TYR A 218 2.14 -18.38 -6.02
C TYR A 218 3.06 -18.05 -4.84
N ASN A 219 3.76 -16.91 -4.94
CA ASN A 219 4.60 -16.40 -3.86
C ASN A 219 3.73 -15.59 -2.90
N CYS A 220 3.44 -16.17 -1.73
CA CYS A 220 2.69 -15.50 -0.69
C CYS A 220 3.64 -14.66 0.20
N ALA A 221 3.82 -13.40 -0.15
CA ALA A 221 4.68 -12.47 0.60
C ALA A 221 4.28 -12.39 2.08
N THR A 222 2.98 -12.43 2.39
CA THR A 222 2.47 -12.40 3.78
C THR A 222 3.03 -13.54 4.65
N ILE A 223 3.16 -14.75 4.09
CA ILE A 223 3.69 -15.93 4.79
C ILE A 223 5.22 -15.86 4.83
N ILE A 224 5.87 -15.59 3.69
CA ILE A 224 7.34 -15.51 3.60
C ILE A 224 7.89 -14.46 4.58
N GLN A 225 7.23 -13.31 4.69
CA GLN A 225 7.66 -12.19 5.52
C GLN A 225 7.28 -12.34 7.01
N ARG A 226 6.72 -13.49 7.38
CA ARG A 226 6.39 -13.93 8.76
C ARG A 226 7.00 -15.29 9.09
N ASP A 227 8.00 -15.72 8.33
CA ASP A 227 8.73 -16.94 8.65
C ASP A 227 9.50 -16.74 9.97
N GLU A 228 9.14 -17.51 10.98
CA GLU A 228 9.75 -17.47 12.31
C GLU A 228 11.24 -17.78 12.28
N THR A 229 11.67 -18.64 11.35
CA THR A 229 13.10 -18.97 11.18
C THR A 229 13.91 -17.78 10.69
N VAL A 230 13.25 -16.75 10.15
CA VAL A 230 13.88 -15.53 9.64
C VAL A 230 13.67 -14.33 10.55
N TYR A 231 12.46 -14.16 11.09
CA TYR A 231 12.07 -12.98 11.86
C TYR A 231 11.99 -13.22 13.38
N GLY A 232 12.24 -14.45 13.83
CA GLY A 232 12.19 -14.85 15.23
C GLY A 232 10.79 -14.75 15.82
N GLU A 233 10.74 -14.66 17.15
CA GLU A 233 9.48 -14.57 17.91
C GLU A 233 8.67 -13.31 17.54
N SER A 234 9.36 -12.23 17.16
CA SER A 234 8.75 -10.96 16.74
C SER A 234 8.17 -10.95 15.32
N LYS A 235 8.02 -12.12 14.66
CA LYS A 235 7.54 -12.23 13.27
C LYS A 235 6.17 -11.61 13.03
N ASP A 236 5.30 -11.56 14.03
CA ASP A 236 3.95 -11.01 13.90
C ASP A 236 3.83 -9.58 14.44
N GLU A 237 4.90 -9.05 15.04
CA GLU A 237 4.94 -7.77 15.73
C GLU A 237 5.47 -6.65 14.82
N PHE A 238 5.00 -5.41 15.04
CA PHE A 238 5.50 -4.24 14.33
C PHE A 238 6.77 -3.70 14.99
N VAL A 239 7.91 -4.06 14.43
CA VAL A 239 9.24 -3.70 14.95
C VAL A 239 10.08 -3.01 13.86
N PRO A 240 9.86 -1.72 13.55
CA PRO A 240 10.71 -0.96 12.63
C PRO A 240 12.21 -1.08 12.92
N GLU A 241 12.56 -1.16 14.20
CA GLU A 241 13.91 -1.24 14.73
C GLU A 241 14.73 -2.39 14.14
N ARG A 242 14.08 -3.47 13.67
CA ARG A 242 14.79 -4.59 13.05
C ARG A 242 15.60 -4.21 11.82
N TRP A 243 15.26 -3.06 11.22
CA TRP A 243 15.90 -2.54 10.02
C TRP A 243 17.04 -1.56 10.30
N LEU A 244 17.30 -1.25 11.57
CA LEU A 244 18.27 -0.27 12.02
C LEU A 244 19.57 -0.92 12.48
N GLN A 245 20.66 -0.18 12.33
CA GLN A 245 21.95 -0.49 12.95
C GLN A 245 21.98 -0.04 14.41
N ASP A 246 22.96 -0.54 15.20
CA ASP A 246 23.02 -0.25 16.65
C ASP A 246 23.10 1.25 16.98
N ASN A 247 23.86 2.01 16.19
CA ASN A 247 23.97 3.46 16.36
C ASN A 247 22.64 4.17 16.08
N GLU A 248 21.93 3.76 15.03
CA GLU A 248 20.61 4.29 14.68
C GLU A 248 19.58 3.93 15.75
N LEU A 249 19.59 2.69 16.23
CA LEU A 249 18.71 2.25 17.31
C LEU A 249 18.89 3.10 18.57
N ASN A 250 20.12 3.30 19.01
CA ASN A 250 20.42 4.12 20.19
C ASN A 250 19.98 5.58 19.98
N MET A 251 20.24 6.15 18.80
CA MET A 251 19.81 7.51 18.46
C MET A 251 18.29 7.68 18.53
N HIS A 252 17.53 6.67 18.10
CA HIS A 252 16.07 6.76 18.05
C HIS A 252 15.39 6.30 19.34
N LEU A 253 15.98 5.42 20.16
CA LEU A 253 15.26 4.78 21.28
C LEU A 253 15.94 4.85 22.64
N SER A 254 17.04 5.58 22.83
CA SER A 254 17.76 5.67 24.12
C SER A 254 16.89 6.06 25.33
N GLN A 255 15.72 6.66 25.10
CA GLN A 255 14.76 7.05 26.14
C GLN A 255 13.85 5.92 26.64
N TYR A 256 13.80 4.77 25.95
CA TYR A 256 12.95 3.63 26.34
C TYR A 256 13.79 2.58 27.07
N ARG A 257 13.38 2.22 28.29
CA ARG A 257 14.15 1.33 29.20
C ARG A 257 14.46 -0.05 28.64
N ASP A 258 13.64 -0.56 27.73
CA ASP A 258 13.74 -1.92 27.18
C ASP A 258 14.22 -1.94 25.73
N HIS A 259 14.92 -0.90 25.24
CA HIS A 259 15.24 -0.83 23.81
C HIS A 259 16.20 -1.92 23.32
N ASP A 260 16.92 -2.58 24.22
CA ASP A 260 17.81 -3.71 23.90
C ASP A 260 17.05 -4.93 23.37
N CYS A 261 15.78 -5.13 23.73
CA CYS A 261 14.96 -6.22 23.17
C CYS A 261 14.79 -6.10 21.65
N TYR A 262 14.87 -4.88 21.11
CA TYR A 262 14.80 -4.63 19.67
C TYR A 262 16.11 -4.94 18.94
N ARG A 263 17.24 -5.04 19.65
CA ARG A 263 18.51 -5.50 19.04
C ARG A 263 18.41 -6.96 18.63
N GLU A 264 17.80 -7.78 19.47
CA GLU A 264 17.59 -9.21 19.21
C GLU A 264 16.66 -9.45 18.02
N ALA A 265 15.75 -8.50 17.75
CA ALA A 265 14.85 -8.53 16.60
C ALA A 265 15.52 -8.15 15.27
N ARG A 266 16.83 -7.83 15.22
CA ARG A 266 17.51 -7.37 14.00
C ARG A 266 17.32 -8.35 12.85
N PHE A 267 17.00 -7.82 11.67
CA PHE A 267 16.91 -8.64 10.46
C PHE A 267 18.31 -9.11 10.03
N ALA A 268 18.59 -10.39 10.23
CA ALA A 268 19.79 -11.08 9.76
C ALA A 268 19.48 -12.13 8.66
N GLY A 269 18.23 -12.15 8.16
CA GLY A 269 17.75 -13.10 7.18
C GLY A 269 18.31 -12.90 5.76
N PRO A 270 18.10 -13.87 4.86
CA PRO A 270 18.50 -13.72 3.47
C PRO A 270 17.74 -12.57 2.81
N ALA A 271 18.38 -11.88 1.87
CA ALA A 271 17.76 -10.75 1.15
C ALA A 271 16.46 -11.13 0.39
N SER A 272 16.21 -12.42 0.18
CA SER A 272 14.97 -12.97 -0.39
C SER A 272 13.84 -13.18 0.62
N ALA A 273 14.03 -12.89 1.90
CA ALA A 273 12.96 -12.96 2.89
C ALA A 273 12.09 -11.69 2.94
N TRP A 274 12.68 -10.52 2.66
CA TRP A 274 11.92 -9.28 2.48
C TRP A 274 11.65 -9.06 0.98
N ARG A 275 10.40 -9.27 0.55
CA ARG A 275 10.01 -9.29 -0.87
C ARG A 275 8.73 -8.50 -1.21
N PRO A 276 8.48 -7.31 -0.64
CA PRO A 276 7.27 -6.56 -0.98
C PRO A 276 7.28 -6.03 -2.42
N PHE A 277 8.46 -5.92 -3.03
CA PHE A 277 8.66 -5.48 -4.42
C PHE A 277 9.09 -6.61 -5.35
N GLU A 278 8.99 -7.87 -4.90
CA GLU A 278 9.53 -9.05 -5.58
C GLU A 278 11.04 -8.96 -5.89
N ARG A 279 11.60 -10.01 -6.49
CA ARG A 279 13.02 -10.07 -6.90
C ARG A 279 13.19 -10.69 -8.28
N GLY A 280 14.32 -10.40 -8.91
CA GLY A 280 14.67 -10.89 -10.25
C GLY A 280 14.17 -9.97 -11.36
N PRO A 281 14.14 -10.44 -12.64
CA PRO A 281 13.84 -9.61 -13.81
C PRO A 281 12.42 -8.99 -13.87
N ARG A 282 11.57 -9.35 -12.91
CA ARG A 282 10.18 -8.89 -12.80
C ARG A 282 9.92 -8.22 -11.45
N ASN A 283 10.97 -7.73 -10.79
CA ASN A 283 10.84 -6.91 -9.59
C ASN A 283 10.12 -5.59 -9.94
N CYS A 284 9.59 -4.93 -8.92
CA CYS A 284 8.86 -3.69 -9.09
C CYS A 284 9.79 -2.58 -9.59
N ILE A 285 9.55 -2.10 -10.81
CA ILE A 285 10.26 -0.94 -11.37
C ILE A 285 9.95 0.36 -10.63
N GLY A 286 8.82 0.42 -9.92
CA GLY A 286 8.35 1.59 -9.16
C GLY A 286 8.81 1.61 -7.70
N GLN A 287 9.68 0.67 -7.28
CA GLN A 287 10.12 0.56 -5.88
C GLN A 287 10.68 1.89 -5.34
N GLU A 288 11.63 2.50 -6.05
CA GLU A 288 12.25 3.74 -5.60
C GLU A 288 11.24 4.89 -5.49
N LEU A 289 10.33 5.00 -6.47
CA LEU A 289 9.27 6.01 -6.44
C LEU A 289 8.34 5.80 -5.25
N ALA A 290 7.87 4.57 -5.01
CA ALA A 290 6.99 4.26 -3.89
C ALA A 290 7.65 4.55 -2.53
N MET A 291 8.95 4.24 -2.38
CA MET A 291 9.71 4.53 -1.17
C MET A 291 9.92 6.03 -0.96
N ILE A 292 10.12 6.81 -2.03
CA ILE A 292 10.18 8.27 -1.96
C ILE A 292 8.82 8.83 -1.57
N GLU A 293 7.75 8.49 -2.29
CA GLU A 293 6.39 8.96 -2.03
C GLU A 293 5.95 8.68 -0.59
N ALA A 294 6.17 7.46 -0.10
CA ALA A 294 5.80 7.10 1.27
C ALA A 294 6.54 7.94 2.31
N ARG A 295 7.85 8.17 2.16
CA ARG A 295 8.62 9.04 3.05
C ARG A 295 8.12 10.47 3.03
N LEU A 296 7.88 11.02 1.84
CA LEU A 296 7.39 12.39 1.67
C LEU A 296 6.03 12.60 2.33
N ILE A 297 5.11 11.65 2.12
CA ILE A 297 3.76 11.74 2.66
C ILE A 297 3.81 11.61 4.18
N LEU A 298 4.51 10.61 4.73
CA LEU A 298 4.67 10.46 6.18
C LEU A 298 5.30 11.71 6.81
N ALA A 299 6.38 12.25 6.22
CA ALA A 299 7.03 13.47 6.69
C ALA A 299 6.10 14.69 6.73
N SER A 300 5.13 14.74 5.80
CA SER A 300 4.18 15.85 5.66
C SER A 300 2.97 15.75 6.58
N VAL A 301 2.63 14.56 7.09
CA VAL A 301 1.38 14.34 7.85
C VAL A 301 1.62 13.97 9.31
N VAL A 302 2.65 13.18 9.62
CA VAL A 302 2.85 12.58 10.96
C VAL A 302 3.19 13.62 12.03
N ARG A 303 3.83 14.73 11.66
CA ARG A 303 4.12 15.85 12.57
C ARG A 303 2.96 16.82 12.76
N ARG A 304 1.92 16.73 11.93
CA ARG A 304 0.83 17.71 11.89
C ARG A 304 -0.46 17.18 12.52
N TYR A 305 -0.64 15.87 12.49
CA TYR A 305 -1.86 15.22 12.94
C TYR A 305 -1.55 14.09 13.88
N ASP A 306 -2.41 13.95 14.89
CA ASP A 306 -2.55 12.72 15.65
C ASP A 306 -3.59 11.83 14.96
N PHE A 307 -3.24 10.56 14.81
CA PHE A 307 -4.07 9.59 14.10
C PHE A 307 -4.73 8.67 15.13
N SER A 308 -6.01 8.37 14.91
CA SER A 308 -6.74 7.36 15.68
C SER A 308 -7.60 6.52 14.74
N LYS A 309 -7.63 5.20 14.98
CA LYS A 309 -8.48 4.29 14.23
C LYS A 309 -9.85 4.19 14.89
N VAL A 310 -10.92 4.44 14.13
CA VAL A 310 -12.30 4.26 14.59
C VAL A 310 -12.88 2.95 14.05
N GLY A 311 -13.57 2.17 14.89
CA GLY A 311 -14.22 0.91 14.52
C GLY A 311 -13.29 -0.31 14.59
N LEU A 312 -13.26 -1.15 13.54
CA LEU A 312 -12.38 -2.33 13.52
C LEU A 312 -10.91 -1.93 13.70
N GLY A 313 -10.19 -2.61 14.59
CA GLY A 313 -8.82 -2.26 14.94
C GLY A 313 -8.65 -1.02 15.83
N GLU A 314 -9.73 -0.42 16.34
CA GLU A 314 -9.67 0.68 17.30
C GLU A 314 -8.91 0.26 18.57
N ILE A 315 -8.17 1.21 19.15
CA ILE A 315 -7.43 1.02 20.39
C ILE A 315 -8.40 0.69 21.54
N ALA A 316 -8.05 -0.33 22.33
CA ALA A 316 -8.77 -0.67 23.54
C ALA A 316 -8.41 0.34 24.64
N ILE A 317 -9.44 0.81 25.35
CA ILE A 317 -9.32 1.78 26.43
C ILE A 317 -9.73 1.06 27.72
N ASP A 318 -8.93 1.23 28.77
CA ASP A 318 -9.17 0.67 30.09
C ASP A 318 -10.27 1.42 30.87
N GLU A 319 -10.58 0.95 32.08
CA GLU A 319 -11.60 1.56 32.96
C GLU A 319 -11.27 3.02 33.35
N ASN A 320 -10.01 3.42 33.26
CA ASN A 320 -9.52 4.77 33.58
C ASN A 320 -9.49 5.69 32.35
N GLY A 321 -9.95 5.22 31.19
CA GLY A 321 -9.93 6.01 29.95
C GLY A 321 -8.57 6.06 29.27
N GLN A 322 -7.62 5.18 29.64
CA GLN A 322 -6.27 5.13 29.06
C GLN A 322 -6.07 3.91 28.16
N PRO A 323 -5.26 4.02 27.09
CA PRO A 323 -4.92 2.88 26.27
C PRO A 323 -3.91 1.96 26.97
N ALA A 324 -4.18 0.66 26.99
CA ALA A 324 -3.27 -0.33 27.57
C ALA A 324 -2.16 -0.72 26.56
N LEU A 325 -0.90 -0.72 27.02
CA LEU A 325 0.25 -1.21 26.25
C LEU A 325 0.42 -2.71 26.48
N ASN A 326 0.66 -3.45 25.40
CA ASN A 326 1.08 -4.85 25.46
C ASN A 326 2.58 -4.99 25.77
N SER A 327 3.04 -6.23 25.92
CA SER A 327 4.45 -6.59 26.15
C SER A 327 5.44 -6.11 25.07
N HIS A 328 4.94 -5.67 23.91
CA HIS A 328 5.74 -5.21 22.76
C HIS A 328 5.70 -3.68 22.56
N GLY A 329 5.11 -2.96 23.52
CA GLY A 329 5.01 -1.49 23.47
C GLY A 329 4.02 -0.99 22.42
N GLN A 330 3.03 -1.79 22.06
CA GLN A 330 1.90 -1.40 21.21
C GLN A 330 0.62 -1.33 22.02
N TYR A 331 -0.24 -0.36 21.73
CA TYR A 331 -1.56 -0.31 22.31
C TYR A 331 -2.38 -1.52 21.87
N GLU A 332 -3.08 -2.14 22.82
CA GLU A 332 -4.05 -3.19 22.53
C GLU A 332 -5.22 -2.66 21.71
N THR A 333 -5.85 -3.51 20.91
CA THR A 333 -6.97 -3.13 20.04
C THR A 333 -8.19 -3.98 20.33
N LYS A 334 -9.38 -3.36 20.25
CA LYS A 334 -10.68 -4.02 20.49
C LYS A 334 -10.93 -5.21 19.54
N SER A 335 -10.28 -5.19 18.38
CA SER A 335 -10.31 -6.27 17.39
C SER A 335 -9.01 -6.30 16.59
N LYS A 336 -8.69 -7.46 16.00
CA LYS A 336 -7.57 -7.58 15.07
C LYS A 336 -8.00 -7.06 13.69
N LEU A 337 -7.20 -6.15 13.13
CA LEU A 337 -7.42 -5.64 11.77
C LEU A 337 -6.79 -6.59 10.75
N TYR A 338 -7.51 -6.87 9.67
CA TYR A 338 -7.03 -7.71 8.57
C TYR A 338 -7.19 -6.96 7.24
N ASN A 339 -6.35 -7.29 6.26
CA ASN A 339 -6.58 -6.91 4.87
C ASN A 339 -7.86 -7.60 4.37
N VAL A 340 -8.96 -6.84 4.35
CA VAL A 340 -10.23 -7.31 3.82
C VAL A 340 -10.57 -6.53 2.55
N ILE A 341 -10.96 -7.25 1.49
CA ILE A 341 -11.61 -6.63 0.34
C ILE A 341 -13.09 -6.49 0.71
N THR A 342 -13.46 -5.38 1.33
CA THR A 342 -14.87 -5.06 1.56
C THR A 342 -15.45 -4.44 0.30
N SER A 343 -16.21 -5.21 -0.48
CA SER A 343 -17.17 -4.62 -1.42
C SER A 343 -18.35 -4.10 -0.61
N LEU A 344 -18.37 -2.80 -0.29
CA LEU A 344 -19.61 -2.19 0.20
C LEU A 344 -20.62 -2.26 -0.95
N PRO A 345 -21.77 -2.94 -0.79
CA PRO A 345 -22.82 -2.86 -1.80
C PRO A 345 -23.23 -1.38 -1.94
N PRO A 346 -23.49 -0.89 -3.16
CA PRO A 346 -23.99 0.46 -3.33
C PRO A 346 -25.24 0.63 -2.47
N ARG A 347 -25.28 1.68 -1.64
CA ARG A 347 -26.51 2.06 -0.93
C ARG A 347 -27.63 2.16 -1.98
N PRO A 348 -28.75 1.45 -1.82
CA PRO A 348 -29.84 1.54 -2.79
C PRO A 348 -30.32 3.00 -2.83
N ALA A 349 -30.20 3.63 -4.00
CA ALA A 349 -30.62 5.02 -4.22
C ALA A 349 -32.16 5.20 -4.20
N PHE A 350 -32.92 4.12 -3.95
CA PHE A 350 -34.37 4.14 -3.87
C PHE A 350 -34.85 3.18 -2.78
N ALA A 351 -34.73 3.58 -1.52
CA ALA A 351 -35.66 3.10 -0.51
C ALA A 351 -36.84 4.08 -0.52
N PHE A 352 -37.94 3.67 -1.13
CA PHE A 352 -39.23 4.35 -0.97
C PHE A 352 -39.53 4.38 0.53
N CYS A 353 -39.38 5.57 1.13
CA CYS A 353 -39.74 5.81 2.51
C CYS A 353 -41.27 5.81 2.60
N TRP A 354 -41.87 4.65 2.86
CA TRP A 354 -43.20 4.61 3.43
C TRP A 354 -43.06 4.90 4.93
N LEU A 355 -43.43 6.13 5.29
CA LEU A 355 -43.73 6.51 6.66
C LEU A 355 -44.79 5.55 7.22
N THR A 356 -44.44 4.82 8.27
CA THR A 356 -45.35 4.66 9.40
C THR A 356 -44.56 4.88 10.68
N SER A 357 -44.86 6.00 11.31
CA SER A 357 -44.41 6.41 12.63
C SER A 357 -44.64 5.33 13.68
N SER A 358 -43.60 4.97 14.43
CA SER A 358 -43.76 4.75 15.87
C SER A 358 -42.42 4.91 16.56
N VAL A 359 -42.29 6.03 17.25
CA VAL A 359 -41.27 6.27 18.28
C VAL A 359 -41.58 5.34 19.44
N LYS A 360 -40.62 4.47 19.78
CA LYS A 360 -40.41 4.01 21.15
C LYS A 360 -38.91 3.95 21.42
N ASP A 361 -38.43 5.03 22.03
CA ASP A 361 -37.37 4.91 23.02
C ASP A 361 -37.81 3.89 24.08
N VAL A 362 -36.88 3.06 24.56
CA VAL A 362 -36.68 2.65 25.97
C VAL A 362 -35.75 1.42 26.02
N THR A 363 -34.59 1.68 26.65
CA THR A 363 -33.76 0.82 27.50
C THR A 363 -33.02 -0.39 26.93
N GLY A 364 -31.78 -0.53 27.38
CA GLY A 364 -30.85 -1.57 27.00
C GLY A 364 -31.33 -2.96 27.34
N ASP A 365 -30.90 -3.90 26.50
CA ASP A 365 -30.59 -5.23 26.96
C ASP A 365 -29.48 -5.81 26.10
N SER A 366 -28.37 -6.14 26.75
CA SER A 366 -27.23 -6.81 26.17
C SER A 366 -27.61 -8.23 25.78
N LYS A 367 -27.61 -8.53 24.48
CA LYS A 367 -27.48 -9.92 24.00
C LYS A 367 -26.28 -10.02 23.08
N THR A 368 -25.18 -10.39 23.73
CA THR A 368 -23.98 -10.97 23.14
C THR A 368 -24.37 -12.17 22.27
N HIS A 369 -24.06 -12.11 20.98
CA HIS A 369 -24.06 -13.30 20.13
C HIS A 369 -22.87 -14.17 20.51
N ARG A 370 -23.16 -15.19 21.32
CA ARG A 370 -22.27 -16.30 21.68
C ARG A 370 -21.93 -17.06 20.40
N TRP A 371 -20.65 -17.10 20.05
CA TRP A 371 -20.11 -18.01 19.05
C TRP A 371 -20.07 -19.39 19.69
N ASP A 372 -21.04 -20.24 19.36
CA ASP A 372 -21.15 -21.59 19.93
C ASP A 372 -20.08 -22.53 19.39
N GLU A 373 -19.56 -23.30 20.35
CA GLU A 373 -18.37 -24.14 20.38
C GLU A 373 -18.58 -25.56 19.78
N ASN A 374 -19.39 -25.70 18.72
CA ASN A 374 -19.83 -27.03 18.23
C ASN A 374 -19.21 -27.49 16.91
N GLU A 375 -17.88 -27.37 16.76
CA GLU A 375 -17.15 -27.99 15.62
C GLU A 375 -15.85 -28.71 16.04
N ARG A 376 -15.84 -29.33 17.23
CA ARG A 376 -14.73 -30.21 17.67
C ARG A 376 -15.09 -31.66 17.97
N GLU A 377 -16.31 -32.11 17.64
CA GLU A 377 -16.77 -33.47 18.00
C GLU A 377 -17.24 -34.33 16.81
N ALA A 378 -16.68 -34.12 15.61
CA ALA A 378 -16.99 -34.94 14.42
C ALA A 378 -15.76 -35.62 13.76
N LYS A 379 -14.67 -35.85 14.52
CA LYS A 379 -13.51 -36.66 14.08
C LYS A 379 -12.92 -37.57 15.16
N ARG A 380 -13.78 -38.18 15.98
CA ARG A 380 -13.47 -39.39 16.74
C ARG A 380 -14.66 -40.32 16.64
N ASN A 381 -14.59 -41.26 15.69
CA ASN A 381 -15.33 -42.53 15.56
C ASN A 381 -15.76 -42.78 14.11
N SER A 382 -14.80 -43.19 13.29
CA SER A 382 -15.04 -44.21 12.25
C SER A 382 -13.69 -44.81 11.87
N VAL A 383 -13.62 -46.13 12.01
CA VAL A 383 -12.58 -47.05 11.53
C VAL A 383 -12.17 -46.74 10.09
#